data_AF-A0A1M6UC66-F1
#
_entry.id   AF-A0A1M6UC66-F1
#
_cell.length_a   1.000
_cell.length_b   1.000
_cell.length_c   1.000
_cell.angle_alpha   90.00
_cell.angle_beta   90.00
_cell.angle_gamma   90.00
#
_symmetry.space_group_name_H-M   'P 1'
#
loop_
_entity.id
_entity.type
_entity.pdbx_description
1 polymer ?
#
loop_
_entity_poly.entity_id
_entity_poly.type
_entity_poly.pdbx_seq_one_letter_code
_entity_poly.pdbx_strand_id
1 'polypeptide(L)'
;MKSKYFKNLAKGLVVAGAAFALVNCGDAADQVNNAVAEAQQQYQDQQQGGGLATDPATNPSQTVTDPAQQGTVTPVDPADPNATPTDPNQGVTDPTQPADPSQTVQPADTTAQVTEPVVGPGGEQQPIDTTATNPPAISSSSAAGSDPVPTSSSAVDSPKSSSSEAVKPASSSSEVKADDGIFLVDGKEEEKNYLEVEYIKNTADNGGGVLCYPKQLSNTKKHGVILWGPGGGSSPNDYEGIIRRLASHGFVVVATSESPDGTNRGIPALDWLAKKNSTQGDVLYGKLDMTKVGASGHSMGGLQSEKMLINDKRVITAVLNNSGAFNHAELANVPAGKTAAIVYGEGGMERPNAEGDYNNNNVKIPACLLKMTGGQGNECQNGECGWGHGSGPWGGMAATVAWMRWHLGGETFRKDDFVGSSGKYINGAILGQPGKWKGQCKNF
;
A
#
# COMPACT_ATOMS: atom_id res chain seq x y z
N MET A 1 25.19 -11.74 59.04
CA MET A 1 26.33 -10.80 58.89
C MET A 1 27.05 -11.11 57.57
N LYS A 2 27.75 -10.13 56.97
CA LYS A 2 29.03 -10.16 56.21
C LYS A 2 29.57 -11.52 55.66
N SER A 3 30.29 -11.63 54.53
CA SER A 3 30.71 -10.69 53.46
C SER A 3 31.39 -11.45 52.29
N LYS A 4 31.60 -10.76 51.16
CA LYS A 4 32.32 -11.13 49.92
C LYS A 4 33.83 -11.46 50.11
N TYR A 5 34.40 -12.25 49.19
CA TYR A 5 35.78 -12.17 48.62
C TYR A 5 35.69 -12.58 47.12
N PHE A 6 36.02 -11.79 46.09
CA PHE A 6 37.34 -11.32 45.56
C PHE A 6 38.24 -12.45 44.96
N LYS A 7 39.06 -12.29 43.89
CA LYS A 7 38.96 -11.59 42.57
C LYS A 7 40.25 -11.89 41.73
N ASN A 8 40.11 -12.22 40.44
CA ASN A 8 41.03 -11.98 39.29
C ASN A 8 42.45 -12.61 39.10
N LEU A 9 42.84 -12.62 37.81
CA LEU A 9 44.17 -12.77 37.14
C LEU A 9 44.73 -14.18 36.82
N ALA A 10 45.54 -14.40 35.77
CA ALA A 10 45.44 -14.14 34.30
C ALA A 10 46.75 -14.52 33.55
N LYS A 11 46.67 -14.90 32.25
CA LYS A 11 47.76 -15.19 31.26
C LYS A 11 48.54 -16.53 31.46
N GLY A 12 48.95 -17.29 30.42
CA GLY A 12 48.73 -17.22 28.95
C GLY A 12 49.67 -18.16 28.13
N LEU A 13 49.46 -18.25 26.78
CA LEU A 13 50.31 -18.88 25.72
C LEU A 13 50.38 -20.44 25.67
N VAL A 14 50.52 -21.18 24.53
CA VAL A 14 50.67 -20.87 23.07
C VAL A 14 50.21 -22.02 22.11
N VAL A 15 49.51 -21.65 21.02
CA VAL A 15 49.42 -22.16 19.61
C VAL A 15 49.48 -23.66 19.22
N ALA A 16 48.41 -24.14 18.54
CA ALA A 16 48.37 -24.61 17.12
C ALA A 16 46.93 -25.05 16.73
N GLY A 17 46.37 -24.86 15.52
CA GLY A 17 46.87 -24.17 14.32
C GLY A 17 46.30 -24.76 13.00
N ALA A 18 45.05 -24.46 12.63
CA ALA A 18 44.47 -24.75 11.30
C ALA A 18 43.37 -23.73 10.95
N ALA A 19 43.35 -23.23 9.71
CA ALA A 19 42.63 -22.01 9.34
C ALA A 19 41.26 -22.24 8.68
N PHE A 20 40.27 -21.44 9.09
CA PHE A 20 39.08 -21.12 8.29
C PHE A 20 39.22 -19.69 7.75
N ALA A 21 38.87 -19.48 6.48
CA ALA A 21 38.84 -18.15 5.90
C ALA A 21 37.61 -17.37 6.41
N LEU A 22 37.85 -16.27 7.10
CA LEU A 22 36.82 -15.29 7.46
C LEU A 22 36.66 -14.29 6.32
N VAL A 23 35.46 -14.23 5.74
CA VAL A 23 35.04 -13.08 4.92
C VAL A 23 34.44 -12.04 5.87
N ASN A 24 34.98 -10.82 5.83
CA ASN A 24 34.63 -9.75 6.76
C ASN A 24 33.19 -9.26 6.51
N CYS A 25 32.28 -9.45 7.48
CA CYS A 25 30.88 -9.01 7.37
C CYS A 25 30.58 -7.68 8.10
N GLY A 26 31.61 -6.92 8.49
CA GLY A 26 31.42 -5.58 9.07
C GLY A 26 31.01 -4.55 8.02
N ASP A 27 31.83 -4.41 6.97
CA ASP A 27 31.77 -3.27 6.05
C ASP A 27 30.45 -3.18 5.25
N ALA A 28 29.80 -4.31 4.96
CA ALA A 28 28.55 -4.34 4.21
C ALA A 28 27.34 -3.88 5.05
N ALA A 29 27.31 -4.17 6.35
CA ALA A 29 26.24 -3.71 7.24
C ALA A 29 26.34 -2.19 7.47
N ASP A 30 27.57 -1.69 7.67
CA ASP A 30 27.82 -0.26 7.87
C ASP A 30 27.56 0.54 6.58
N GLN A 31 27.86 0.00 5.40
CA GLN A 31 27.48 0.65 4.13
C GLN A 31 25.97 0.75 3.93
N VAL A 32 25.18 -0.27 4.29
CA VAL A 32 23.71 -0.20 4.21
C VAL A 32 23.14 0.79 5.22
N ASN A 33 23.65 0.78 6.45
CA ASN A 33 23.22 1.73 7.49
C ASN A 33 23.56 3.18 7.11
N ASN A 34 24.75 3.43 6.55
CA ASN A 34 25.14 4.75 6.05
C ASN A 34 24.29 5.20 4.87
N ALA A 35 23.99 4.33 3.90
CA ALA A 35 23.11 4.67 2.77
C ALA A 35 21.68 5.02 3.22
N VAL A 36 21.15 4.34 4.25
CA VAL A 36 19.84 4.69 4.85
C VAL A 36 19.91 6.03 5.59
N ALA A 37 20.99 6.30 6.32
CA ALA A 37 21.18 7.58 7.01
C ALA A 37 21.35 8.76 6.04
N GLU A 38 22.12 8.58 4.96
CA GLU A 38 22.30 9.57 3.89
C GLU A 38 20.97 9.87 3.17
N ALA A 39 20.16 8.86 2.87
CA ALA A 39 18.83 9.05 2.30
C ALA A 39 17.86 9.78 3.25
N GLN A 40 17.91 9.49 4.56
CA GLN A 40 17.14 10.21 5.58
C GLN A 40 17.59 11.67 5.71
N GLN A 41 18.88 11.95 5.59
CA GLN A 41 19.41 13.30 5.70
C GLN A 41 19.11 14.14 4.45
N GLN A 42 19.22 13.58 3.25
CA GLN A 42 18.77 14.24 2.01
C GLN A 42 17.28 14.61 2.05
N TYR A 43 16.44 13.77 2.66
CA TYR A 43 15.01 14.07 2.86
C TYR A 43 14.78 15.24 3.84
N GLN A 44 15.60 15.37 4.89
CA GLN A 44 15.51 16.49 5.83
C GLN A 44 16.04 17.82 5.24
N ASP A 45 17.13 17.77 4.48
CA ASP A 45 17.70 18.96 3.84
C ASP A 45 16.74 19.57 2.80
N GLN A 46 15.99 18.73 2.07
CA GLN A 46 14.95 19.21 1.15
C GLN A 46 13.74 19.86 1.87
N GLN A 47 13.49 19.53 3.14
CA GLN A 47 12.44 20.21 3.92
C GLN A 47 12.89 21.60 4.42
N GLN A 48 14.19 21.84 4.60
CA GLN A 48 14.72 23.11 5.10
C GLN A 48 14.91 24.18 4.00
N GLY A 49 14.87 23.79 2.72
CA GLY A 49 14.97 24.73 1.58
C GLY A 49 13.68 25.49 1.23
N GLY A 50 12.53 25.08 1.78
CA GLY A 50 11.21 25.64 1.48
C GLY A 50 10.75 26.66 2.51
N GLY A 51 11.09 27.94 2.32
CA GLY A 51 10.60 29.03 3.18
C GLY A 51 9.07 29.16 3.14
N LEU A 52 8.41 28.93 4.28
CA LEU A 52 6.96 29.10 4.42
C LEU A 52 6.55 30.57 4.22
N ALA A 53 5.81 30.85 3.16
CA ALA A 53 5.07 32.10 3.04
C ALA A 53 3.89 32.08 4.02
N THR A 54 3.95 32.94 5.03
CA THR A 54 2.83 33.17 5.96
C THR A 54 1.86 34.19 5.37
N ASP A 55 0.57 33.84 5.28
CA ASP A 55 -0.52 34.80 5.04
C ASP A 55 -1.63 34.56 6.09
N PRO A 56 -2.35 35.61 6.57
CA PRO A 56 -2.95 35.58 7.90
C PRO A 56 -4.46 35.28 7.95
N ALA A 57 -4.94 35.15 9.20
CA ALA A 57 -6.34 35.21 9.64
C ALA A 57 -7.22 33.96 9.44
N THR A 58 -7.21 33.08 10.45
CA THR A 58 -8.40 32.29 10.83
C THR A 58 -8.90 32.74 12.21
N ASN A 59 -10.09 33.36 12.23
CA ASN A 59 -10.85 33.59 13.47
C ASN A 59 -11.78 32.39 13.69
N PRO A 60 -11.64 31.60 14.78
CA PRO A 60 -12.34 30.32 14.93
C PRO A 60 -13.76 30.49 15.49
N SER A 61 -14.73 30.78 14.63
CA SER A 61 -16.15 30.55 14.93
C SER A 61 -17.00 30.53 13.65
N GLN A 62 -17.21 29.35 13.07
CA GLN A 62 -18.49 28.92 12.48
C GLN A 62 -18.56 27.37 12.46
N THR A 63 -19.64 26.83 13.00
CA THR A 63 -20.00 25.41 12.94
C THR A 63 -20.54 25.07 11.56
N VAL A 64 -19.93 24.11 10.86
CA VAL A 64 -20.49 23.56 9.62
C VAL A 64 -21.62 22.58 9.98
N THR A 65 -22.82 22.84 9.49
CA THR A 65 -23.99 21.95 9.64
C THR A 65 -24.15 21.02 8.43
N ASP A 66 -24.64 19.82 8.70
CA ASP A 66 -24.87 18.74 7.74
C ASP A 66 -26.16 18.96 6.92
N PRO A 67 -26.11 19.10 5.58
CA PRO A 67 -27.27 19.41 4.76
C PRO A 67 -28.05 18.15 4.32
N ALA A 68 -28.50 17.34 5.29
CA ALA A 68 -29.21 16.08 4.99
C ALA A 68 -30.31 15.65 5.98
N GLN A 69 -31.02 16.57 6.66
CA GLN A 69 -32.28 16.22 7.36
C GLN A 69 -33.38 17.30 7.35
N GLN A 70 -34.61 16.81 7.12
CA GLN A 70 -35.93 17.41 7.37
C GLN A 70 -36.35 18.60 6.46
N GLY A 71 -37.57 18.62 5.88
CA GLY A 71 -38.59 17.57 5.89
C GLY A 71 -39.93 17.93 5.23
N THR A 72 -40.81 16.92 5.14
CA THR A 72 -42.28 16.95 5.00
C THR A 72 -42.94 17.69 3.82
N VAL A 73 -43.80 16.94 3.11
CA VAL A 73 -44.62 17.39 1.98
C VAL A 73 -46.08 17.61 2.43
N THR A 74 -46.74 18.68 1.97
CA THR A 74 -48.19 18.70 1.69
C THR A 74 -48.53 19.81 0.67
N PRO A 75 -49.59 19.68 -0.17
CA PRO A 75 -49.64 20.35 -1.48
C PRO A 75 -50.65 21.50 -1.63
N VAL A 76 -50.42 22.40 -2.60
CA VAL A 76 -51.44 23.31 -3.17
C VAL A 76 -51.21 23.50 -4.68
N ASP A 77 -52.30 23.80 -5.40
CA ASP A 77 -52.51 23.79 -6.87
C ASP A 77 -51.74 24.87 -7.69
N PRO A 78 -51.62 24.73 -9.04
CA PRO A 78 -50.80 25.60 -9.89
C PRO A 78 -51.59 26.66 -10.71
N ALA A 79 -51.09 27.89 -10.81
CA ALA A 79 -51.37 28.82 -11.91
C ALA A 79 -50.40 30.02 -11.97
N ASP A 80 -49.67 30.17 -13.08
CA ASP A 80 -49.64 31.36 -13.98
C ASP A 80 -48.28 31.48 -14.72
N PRO A 81 -48.23 31.27 -16.05
CA PRO A 81 -46.99 31.35 -16.82
C PRO A 81 -46.80 32.73 -17.49
N ASN A 82 -46.19 33.71 -16.80
CA ASN A 82 -45.52 34.85 -17.45
C ASN A 82 -44.65 35.71 -16.50
N ALA A 83 -43.33 35.55 -16.55
CA ALA A 83 -42.36 36.62 -16.24
C ALA A 83 -40.92 36.23 -16.64
N THR A 84 -40.26 37.07 -17.44
CA THR A 84 -38.81 37.04 -17.75
C THR A 84 -38.42 38.40 -18.33
N PRO A 85 -37.15 38.83 -18.29
CA PRO A 85 -36.31 39.13 -17.12
C PRO A 85 -35.90 40.62 -17.08
N THR A 86 -35.31 41.09 -15.97
CA THR A 86 -34.54 42.37 -15.97
C THR A 86 -33.34 42.33 -15.03
N ASP A 87 -32.14 42.38 -15.63
CA ASP A 87 -30.93 42.99 -15.06
C ASP A 87 -31.10 44.53 -15.06
N PRO A 88 -30.57 45.26 -14.06
CA PRO A 88 -29.56 46.25 -14.46
C PRO A 88 -28.42 46.48 -13.43
N ASN A 89 -27.18 46.36 -13.92
CA ASN A 89 -26.04 47.12 -13.40
C ASN A 89 -26.20 48.64 -13.64
N GLN A 90 -26.19 49.44 -12.57
CA GLN A 90 -25.78 50.86 -12.56
C GLN A 90 -25.18 51.21 -11.19
N GLY A 91 -24.04 51.93 -11.18
CA GLY A 91 -23.36 52.37 -9.96
C GLY A 91 -23.61 53.84 -9.62
N VAL A 92 -23.28 54.24 -8.39
CA VAL A 92 -23.30 55.65 -7.91
C VAL A 92 -22.09 55.89 -6.99
N THR A 93 -21.61 57.14 -6.94
CA THR A 93 -20.31 57.58 -6.41
C THR A 93 -20.38 58.50 -5.17
N ASP A 94 -19.40 58.37 -4.26
CA ASP A 94 -18.77 59.45 -3.43
C ASP A 94 -19.63 60.16 -2.34
N PRO A 95 -19.10 61.01 -1.43
CA PRO A 95 -17.76 61.10 -0.77
C PRO A 95 -17.81 61.09 0.78
N THR A 96 -16.65 60.99 1.46
CA THR A 96 -16.19 61.97 2.49
C THR A 96 -14.80 61.62 3.07
N GLN A 97 -13.89 62.61 3.09
CA GLN A 97 -12.62 62.62 3.84
C GLN A 97 -12.45 64.02 4.49
N PRO A 98 -11.70 64.16 5.59
CA PRO A 98 -10.44 64.93 5.54
C PRO A 98 -9.31 64.33 6.42
N ALA A 99 -8.07 64.15 5.91
CA ALA A 99 -6.89 65.05 6.09
C ALA A 99 -6.04 64.68 7.36
N ASP A 100 -4.69 64.74 7.44
CA ASP A 100 -3.52 64.96 6.55
C ASP A 100 -2.23 64.66 7.43
N PRO A 101 -0.98 65.17 7.16
CA PRO A 101 0.03 64.87 6.12
C PRO A 101 1.32 64.16 6.62
N SER A 102 2.08 63.55 5.68
CA SER A 102 3.54 63.78 5.40
C SER A 102 4.06 62.73 4.39
N GLN A 103 4.42 63.09 3.15
CA GLN A 103 5.71 63.64 2.68
C GLN A 103 6.93 62.70 2.92
N THR A 104 7.78 62.32 1.94
CA THR A 104 7.96 62.76 0.52
C THR A 104 8.95 61.86 -0.26
N VAL A 105 8.93 61.92 -1.61
CA VAL A 105 10.08 61.77 -2.58
C VAL A 105 10.60 60.36 -3.00
N GLN A 106 10.54 60.10 -4.32
CA GLN A 106 11.38 59.17 -5.13
C GLN A 106 12.49 59.99 -5.88
N PRO A 107 13.29 59.50 -6.86
CA PRO A 107 13.62 58.14 -7.37
C PRO A 107 15.15 57.90 -7.54
N ALA A 108 15.58 56.77 -8.15
CA ALA A 108 16.53 56.71 -9.30
C ALA A 108 17.13 55.31 -9.57
N ASP A 109 17.48 55.04 -10.83
CA ASP A 109 18.12 53.82 -11.36
C ASP A 109 19.62 53.66 -11.00
N THR A 110 20.18 52.45 -11.15
CA THR A 110 21.19 52.17 -12.21
C THR A 110 21.68 50.70 -12.29
N THR A 111 22.14 50.35 -13.50
CA THR A 111 22.74 49.10 -13.99
C THR A 111 24.14 48.77 -13.48
N ALA A 112 24.51 47.47 -13.42
CA ALA A 112 25.75 46.93 -14.03
C ALA A 112 25.82 45.38 -14.04
N GLN A 113 26.37 44.79 -15.11
CA GLN A 113 26.91 43.42 -15.16
C GLN A 113 28.37 43.40 -14.68
N VAL A 114 29.02 42.21 -14.52
CA VAL A 114 30.25 41.80 -15.26
C VAL A 114 30.90 40.49 -14.72
N THR A 115 30.96 39.47 -15.61
CA THR A 115 31.93 38.36 -15.85
C THR A 115 32.38 37.31 -14.81
N GLU A 116 32.31 36.06 -15.31
CA GLU A 116 33.17 34.86 -15.11
C GLU A 116 34.71 35.11 -15.22
N PRO A 117 35.54 34.10 -14.90
CA PRO A 117 36.40 33.57 -15.96
C PRO A 117 36.53 32.03 -16.07
N VAL A 118 36.75 31.57 -17.31
CA VAL A 118 36.90 30.17 -17.78
C VAL A 118 38.37 29.71 -17.79
N VAL A 119 38.64 28.42 -17.50
CA VAL A 119 39.84 27.69 -17.97
C VAL A 119 39.54 26.21 -18.29
N GLY A 120 40.12 25.70 -19.39
CA GLY A 120 40.34 24.29 -19.78
C GLY A 120 41.40 24.24 -20.90
N PRO A 121 41.61 23.17 -21.69
CA PRO A 121 41.38 21.72 -21.48
C PRO A 121 42.60 20.83 -21.91
N GLY A 122 42.47 19.50 -21.85
CA GLY A 122 43.37 18.45 -22.41
C GLY A 122 42.85 17.06 -22.00
N GLY A 123 42.86 15.96 -22.79
CA GLY A 123 43.88 15.42 -23.72
C GLY A 123 44.80 14.46 -22.92
N GLU A 124 44.95 13.15 -23.16
CA GLU A 124 44.75 12.32 -24.37
C GLU A 124 44.67 10.79 -24.07
N GLN A 125 44.15 10.03 -25.05
CA GLN A 125 44.53 8.66 -25.48
C GLN A 125 44.30 7.38 -24.63
N GLN A 126 44.03 6.30 -25.39
CA GLN A 126 43.80 4.90 -25.03
C GLN A 126 45.15 4.13 -25.05
N PRO A 127 45.23 2.86 -24.57
CA PRO A 127 45.08 1.79 -25.55
C PRO A 127 44.32 0.54 -25.07
N ILE A 128 44.07 -0.32 -26.05
CA ILE A 128 43.39 -1.61 -25.99
C ILE A 128 44.38 -2.68 -25.49
N ASP A 129 43.92 -3.69 -24.76
CA ASP A 129 44.47 -5.04 -24.99
C ASP A 129 43.42 -6.15 -24.83
N THR A 130 43.63 -7.20 -25.60
CA THR A 130 42.82 -8.41 -25.71
C THR A 130 43.51 -9.57 -25.01
N THR A 131 42.75 -10.53 -24.46
CA THR A 131 43.04 -11.95 -24.68
C THR A 131 41.88 -12.83 -24.22
N ALA A 132 41.51 -13.78 -25.06
CA ALA A 132 40.67 -14.91 -24.68
C ALA A 132 41.54 -16.12 -24.36
N THR A 133 41.21 -16.89 -23.33
CA THR A 133 41.61 -18.31 -23.22
C THR A 133 40.54 -19.10 -22.47
N ASN A 134 40.22 -20.28 -23.02
CA ASN A 134 39.34 -21.31 -22.48
C ASN A 134 39.62 -22.60 -23.29
N PRO A 135 39.40 -23.81 -22.78
CA PRO A 135 39.78 -24.41 -21.50
C PRO A 135 40.90 -25.48 -21.73
N PRO A 136 41.07 -26.45 -20.81
CA PRO A 136 41.05 -27.84 -21.30
C PRO A 136 40.06 -28.73 -20.53
N ALA A 137 39.47 -29.70 -21.25
CA ALA A 137 38.65 -30.76 -20.69
C ALA A 137 39.44 -32.07 -20.58
N ILE A 138 39.19 -32.88 -19.53
CA ILE A 138 39.42 -34.33 -19.56
C ILE A 138 38.27 -35.05 -18.82
N SER A 139 37.78 -36.13 -19.43
CA SER A 139 36.87 -37.19 -18.94
C SER A 139 37.48 -38.00 -17.75
N SER A 140 36.87 -38.95 -17.04
CA SER A 140 35.59 -39.70 -17.10
C SER A 140 35.03 -39.88 -15.65
N SER A 141 34.13 -40.78 -15.21
CA SER A 141 33.55 -42.03 -15.77
C SER A 141 32.19 -42.39 -15.11
N SER A 142 31.55 -43.44 -15.63
CA SER A 142 30.27 -44.06 -15.23
C SER A 142 30.31 -45.10 -14.10
N ALA A 143 29.23 -45.22 -13.31
CA ALA A 143 28.49 -46.44 -12.87
C ALA A 143 27.66 -46.11 -11.60
N ALA A 144 26.34 -46.33 -11.44
CA ALA A 144 25.40 -47.40 -11.81
C ALA A 144 25.17 -48.46 -10.70
N GLY A 145 23.89 -48.59 -10.29
CA GLY A 145 23.34 -49.62 -9.38
C GLY A 145 22.74 -49.03 -8.09
N SER A 146 21.57 -49.42 -7.57
CA SER A 146 20.39 -50.19 -7.99
C SER A 146 19.61 -50.51 -6.70
N ASP A 147 18.29 -50.27 -6.64
CA ASP A 147 17.44 -50.63 -5.50
C ASP A 147 17.35 -52.16 -5.28
N PRO A 148 16.84 -52.66 -4.13
CA PRO A 148 15.38 -52.84 -4.03
C PRO A 148 14.72 -52.61 -2.66
N VAL A 149 13.41 -52.35 -2.73
CA VAL A 149 12.40 -52.38 -1.64
C VAL A 149 12.10 -53.82 -1.19
N PRO A 150 11.56 -54.02 0.04
CA PRO A 150 10.45 -54.98 0.18
C PRO A 150 9.24 -54.43 0.95
N THR A 151 8.07 -55.01 0.67
CA THR A 151 6.74 -54.62 1.18
C THR A 151 6.08 -55.70 2.04
N SER A 152 5.24 -55.27 3.00
CA SER A 152 4.04 -55.95 3.52
C SER A 152 4.19 -57.27 4.32
N SER A 153 3.63 -57.32 5.54
CA SER A 153 2.29 -57.95 5.80
C SER A 153 1.95 -58.15 7.29
N SER A 154 0.73 -57.78 7.66
CA SER A 154 -0.22 -58.45 8.57
C SER A 154 0.23 -59.11 9.89
N ALA A 155 -0.33 -58.66 11.02
CA ALA A 155 -1.04 -59.54 11.97
C ALA A 155 -1.99 -58.81 12.94
N VAL A 156 -3.20 -59.33 12.97
CA VAL A 156 -4.35 -59.06 13.85
C VAL A 156 -4.02 -59.23 15.34
N ASP A 157 -4.55 -58.35 16.21
CA ASP A 157 -5.15 -58.82 17.47
C ASP A 157 -6.27 -57.88 17.98
N SER A 158 -7.26 -58.46 18.65
CA SER A 158 -8.37 -57.84 19.36
C SER A 158 -9.04 -58.94 20.17
N PRO A 159 -9.16 -58.81 21.51
CA PRO A 159 -10.35 -58.10 22.01
C PRO A 159 -10.14 -57.37 23.37
N LYS A 160 -11.08 -56.50 23.76
CA LYS A 160 -12.12 -56.81 24.79
C LYS A 160 -13.01 -55.59 25.11
N SER A 161 -14.30 -55.89 25.31
CA SER A 161 -15.35 -54.96 25.73
C SER A 161 -15.11 -54.34 27.12
N SER A 162 -15.47 -53.06 27.30
CA SER A 162 -16.19 -52.60 28.49
C SER A 162 -17.06 -51.38 28.18
N SER A 163 -18.19 -51.30 28.89
CA SER A 163 -19.30 -50.36 28.71
C SER A 163 -19.19 -49.09 29.57
N SER A 164 -19.68 -47.96 29.05
CA SER A 164 -20.18 -46.82 29.84
C SER A 164 -21.32 -46.11 29.11
N GLU A 165 -22.43 -45.87 29.78
CA GLU A 165 -23.56 -45.07 29.26
C GLU A 165 -23.23 -43.56 29.34
N ALA A 166 -23.77 -42.76 28.40
CA ALA A 166 -24.64 -41.61 28.71
C ALA A 166 -24.83 -40.64 27.52
N VAL A 167 -25.84 -39.77 27.68
CA VAL A 167 -26.14 -38.52 26.95
C VAL A 167 -26.95 -38.65 25.65
N LYS A 168 -28.19 -38.14 25.71
CA LYS A 168 -29.04 -37.82 24.54
C LYS A 168 -28.31 -36.82 23.62
N PRO A 169 -28.33 -36.99 22.29
CA PRO A 169 -27.97 -35.88 21.41
C PRO A 169 -29.00 -34.76 21.57
N ALA A 170 -28.52 -33.56 21.90
CA ALA A 170 -29.31 -32.34 21.76
C ALA A 170 -29.57 -32.05 20.28
N SER A 171 -30.65 -31.32 19.99
CA SER A 171 -31.06 -30.99 18.63
C SER A 171 -29.91 -30.39 17.83
N SER A 172 -29.56 -31.02 16.71
CA SER A 172 -28.58 -30.49 15.77
C SER A 172 -29.13 -29.21 15.14
N SER A 173 -28.66 -28.05 15.59
CA SER A 173 -28.68 -26.85 14.76
C SER A 173 -27.77 -27.13 13.56
N SER A 174 -28.37 -27.36 12.39
CA SER A 174 -27.61 -27.55 11.16
C SER A 174 -26.72 -26.33 10.92
N GLU A 175 -25.40 -26.52 10.97
CA GLU A 175 -24.47 -25.50 10.48
C GLU A 175 -24.82 -25.25 9.01
N VAL A 176 -25.29 -24.04 8.71
CA VAL A 176 -25.48 -23.61 7.33
C VAL A 176 -24.09 -23.54 6.74
N LYS A 177 -23.76 -24.53 5.91
CA LYS A 177 -22.49 -24.61 5.21
C LYS A 177 -22.32 -23.31 4.44
N ALA A 178 -21.28 -22.55 4.75
CA ALA A 178 -21.03 -21.30 4.05
C ALA A 178 -20.78 -21.60 2.55
N ASP A 179 -21.33 -20.79 1.66
CA ASP A 179 -20.96 -20.86 0.25
C ASP A 179 -19.45 -20.60 0.12
N ASP A 180 -18.78 -21.27 -0.82
CA ASP A 180 -17.33 -21.15 -1.08
C ASP A 180 -16.90 -19.78 -1.67
N GLY A 181 -17.79 -18.78 -1.64
CA GLY A 181 -17.57 -17.42 -2.14
C GLY A 181 -17.43 -16.39 -1.03
N ILE A 182 -16.58 -15.39 -1.27
CA ILE A 182 -16.49 -14.21 -0.40
C ILE A 182 -17.80 -13.42 -0.44
N PHE A 183 -18.23 -12.94 0.72
CA PHE A 183 -19.31 -11.97 0.82
C PHE A 183 -18.87 -10.63 0.24
N LEU A 184 -19.57 -10.18 -0.80
CA LEU A 184 -19.50 -8.84 -1.33
C LEU A 184 -20.91 -8.26 -1.35
N VAL A 185 -21.01 -6.94 -1.18
CA VAL A 185 -22.26 -6.21 -1.45
C VAL A 185 -22.49 -6.12 -2.96
N ASP A 186 -23.74 -6.29 -3.39
CA ASP A 186 -24.17 -6.07 -4.78
C ASP A 186 -24.12 -4.57 -5.11
N GLY A 187 -23.42 -4.20 -6.18
CA GLY A 187 -23.31 -2.80 -6.62
C GLY A 187 -22.01 -2.45 -7.35
N LYS A 188 -21.91 -1.19 -7.79
CA LYS A 188 -20.72 -0.58 -8.42
C LYS A 188 -19.72 -0.05 -7.41
N GLU A 189 -18.45 -0.33 -7.62
CA GLU A 189 -17.31 0.13 -6.80
C GLU A 189 -17.17 1.66 -6.67
N GLU A 190 -17.83 2.44 -7.54
CA GLU A 190 -17.92 3.91 -7.46
C GLU A 190 -18.63 4.41 -6.21
N GLU A 191 -19.66 3.70 -5.78
CA GLU A 191 -20.61 4.19 -4.79
C GLU A 191 -19.98 4.08 -3.38
N LYS A 192 -20.23 5.09 -2.55
CA LYS A 192 -19.57 5.24 -1.25
C LYS A 192 -20.46 4.68 -0.14
N ASN A 193 -19.85 4.04 0.86
CA ASN A 193 -20.50 3.63 2.11
C ASN A 193 -21.66 2.62 1.96
N TYR A 194 -21.48 1.60 1.11
CA TYR A 194 -22.47 0.53 0.89
C TYR A 194 -23.02 -0.12 2.16
N LEU A 195 -22.11 -0.65 2.97
CA LEU A 195 -22.40 -1.22 4.27
C LEU A 195 -21.95 -0.23 5.34
N GLU A 196 -22.73 -0.08 6.41
CA GLU A 196 -22.19 0.50 7.64
C GLU A 196 -21.00 -0.34 8.11
N VAL A 197 -19.93 0.33 8.54
CA VAL A 197 -18.70 -0.31 9.01
C VAL A 197 -18.37 0.08 10.44
N GLU A 198 -17.97 -0.90 11.23
CA GLU A 198 -17.25 -0.66 12.47
C GLU A 198 -15.82 -0.24 12.12
N TYR A 199 -15.30 0.81 12.76
CA TYR A 199 -13.93 1.31 12.56
C TYR A 199 -13.27 1.49 13.92
N ILE A 200 -12.42 0.53 14.29
CA ILE A 200 -11.83 0.42 15.62
C ILE A 200 -10.38 0.90 15.54
N LYS A 201 -10.08 2.01 16.25
CA LYS A 201 -8.74 2.58 16.40
C LYS A 201 -8.01 1.93 17.58
N ASN A 202 -6.69 2.06 17.63
CA ASN A 202 -5.83 1.57 18.73
C ASN A 202 -5.98 0.05 18.97
N THR A 203 -5.83 -0.73 17.89
CA THR A 203 -6.05 -2.19 17.90
C THR A 203 -4.97 -2.92 17.09
N ALA A 204 -5.27 -4.07 16.50
CA ALA A 204 -4.32 -4.96 15.80
C ALA A 204 -3.25 -5.56 16.75
N ASP A 205 -2.10 -5.97 16.19
CA ASP A 205 -1.05 -6.74 16.85
C ASP A 205 -0.42 -6.05 18.07
N ASN A 206 -0.24 -4.73 17.98
CA ASN A 206 0.50 -3.92 18.96
C ASN A 206 -0.35 -2.83 19.64
N GLY A 207 -1.64 -2.73 19.33
CA GLY A 207 -2.53 -1.71 19.87
C GLY A 207 -2.43 -0.33 19.22
N GLY A 208 -1.64 -0.15 18.15
CA GLY A 208 -1.55 1.09 17.38
C GLY A 208 -2.23 1.04 16.00
N GLY A 209 -2.73 -0.12 15.58
CA GLY A 209 -3.37 -0.32 14.28
C GLY A 209 -4.86 0.02 14.25
N VAL A 210 -5.50 -0.28 13.12
CA VAL A 210 -6.95 -0.14 12.89
C VAL A 210 -7.53 -1.49 12.47
N LEU A 211 -8.74 -1.80 12.94
CA LEU A 211 -9.59 -2.89 12.42
C LEU A 211 -10.89 -2.28 11.88
N CYS A 212 -11.24 -2.57 10.63
CA CYS A 212 -12.49 -2.10 10.01
C CYS A 212 -13.21 -3.24 9.28
N TYR A 213 -14.52 -3.36 9.49
CA TYR A 213 -15.34 -4.45 8.95
C TYR A 213 -16.82 -4.06 8.83
N PRO A 214 -17.62 -4.74 7.97
CA PRO A 214 -19.07 -4.57 7.93
C PRO A 214 -19.70 -4.79 9.31
N LYS A 215 -20.46 -3.81 9.77
CA LYS A 215 -21.19 -3.86 11.04
C LYS A 215 -22.22 -5.00 11.09
N GLN A 216 -22.75 -5.37 9.93
CA GLN A 216 -23.52 -6.60 9.71
C GLN A 216 -22.65 -7.60 8.94
N LEU A 217 -22.00 -8.51 9.68
CA LEU A 217 -21.21 -9.60 9.09
C LEU A 217 -22.14 -10.70 8.56
N SER A 218 -21.75 -11.31 7.44
CA SER A 218 -22.53 -12.38 6.83
C SER A 218 -22.57 -13.63 7.72
N ASN A 219 -23.69 -14.34 7.70
CA ASN A 219 -23.89 -15.62 8.37
C ASN A 219 -23.81 -16.82 7.42
N THR A 220 -23.71 -16.59 6.11
CA THR A 220 -23.74 -17.63 5.06
C THR A 220 -22.52 -17.58 4.11
N LYS A 221 -21.71 -16.52 4.18
CA LYS A 221 -20.48 -16.35 3.40
C LYS A 221 -19.39 -15.76 4.29
N LYS A 222 -18.13 -16.03 3.95
CA LYS A 222 -16.97 -15.48 4.66
C LYS A 222 -16.53 -14.15 4.06
N HIS A 223 -15.84 -13.35 4.84
CA HIS A 223 -15.23 -12.10 4.38
C HIS A 223 -13.77 -12.32 3.99
N GLY A 224 -13.35 -11.72 2.87
CA GLY A 224 -11.95 -11.66 2.47
C GLY A 224 -11.20 -10.65 3.34
N VAL A 225 -9.89 -10.84 3.52
CA VAL A 225 -9.06 -10.01 4.39
C VAL A 225 -8.16 -9.10 3.56
N ILE A 226 -8.00 -7.85 4.00
CA ILE A 226 -7.02 -6.92 3.42
C ILE A 226 -6.13 -6.37 4.54
N LEU A 227 -4.82 -6.56 4.39
CA LEU A 227 -3.83 -5.82 5.17
C LEU A 227 -3.69 -4.41 4.58
N TRP A 228 -3.70 -3.36 5.42
CA TRP A 228 -3.40 -1.98 5.00
C TRP A 228 -2.11 -1.43 5.64
N GLY A 229 -1.14 -1.03 4.81
CA GLY A 229 0.07 -0.33 5.26
C GLY A 229 -0.06 1.21 5.11
N PRO A 230 0.09 2.01 6.18
CA PRO A 230 0.23 3.46 6.06
C PRO A 230 1.56 3.87 5.41
N GLY A 231 1.62 5.08 4.84
CA GLY A 231 2.86 5.71 4.39
C GLY A 231 3.82 6.06 5.51
N GLY A 232 5.08 6.38 5.16
CA GLY A 232 6.12 6.72 6.14
C GLY A 232 5.75 7.95 6.98
N GLY A 233 5.80 7.81 8.30
CA GLY A 233 5.42 8.87 9.25
C GLY A 233 3.91 9.15 9.36
N SER A 234 3.05 8.51 8.56
CA SER A 234 1.60 8.64 8.66
C SER A 234 0.98 7.70 9.71
N SER A 235 -0.17 8.08 10.25
CA SER A 235 -1.04 7.18 11.02
C SER A 235 -1.89 6.32 10.08
N PRO A 236 -2.29 5.07 10.44
CA PRO A 236 -3.35 4.35 9.72
C PRO A 236 -4.68 5.13 9.67
N ASN A 237 -4.90 6.06 10.60
CA ASN A 237 -6.09 6.92 10.62
C ASN A 237 -6.15 7.89 9.44
N ASP A 238 -5.02 8.30 8.87
CA ASP A 238 -4.96 9.22 7.74
C ASP A 238 -5.56 8.59 6.45
N TYR A 239 -5.70 7.26 6.46
CA TYR A 239 -6.26 6.43 5.39
C TYR A 239 -7.69 5.94 5.71
N GLU A 240 -8.39 6.57 6.67
CA GLU A 240 -9.73 6.19 7.10
C GLU A 240 -10.72 6.03 5.93
N GLY A 241 -10.64 6.88 4.90
CA GLY A 241 -11.49 6.81 3.70
C GLY A 241 -11.37 5.50 2.90
N ILE A 242 -10.15 5.09 2.50
CA ILE A 242 -9.92 3.85 1.75
C ILE A 242 -10.20 2.61 2.62
N ILE A 243 -9.77 2.63 3.88
CA ILE A 243 -10.01 1.53 4.84
C ILE A 243 -11.52 1.30 5.01
N ARG A 244 -12.30 2.36 5.25
CA ARG A 244 -13.77 2.27 5.32
C ARG A 244 -14.40 1.81 4.01
N ARG A 245 -13.94 2.31 2.86
CA ARG A 245 -14.52 1.92 1.56
C ARG A 245 -14.32 0.43 1.29
N LEU A 246 -13.09 -0.08 1.45
CA LEU A 246 -12.80 -1.51 1.32
C LEU A 246 -13.69 -2.35 2.24
N ALA A 247 -13.78 -1.97 3.52
CA ALA A 247 -14.67 -2.67 4.46
C ALA A 247 -16.14 -2.61 4.01
N SER A 248 -16.62 -1.45 3.54
CA SER A 248 -18.01 -1.27 3.10
C SER A 248 -18.40 -2.13 1.88
N HIS A 249 -17.43 -2.61 1.11
CA HIS A 249 -17.67 -3.55 0.01
C HIS A 249 -17.80 -5.02 0.42
N GLY A 250 -17.55 -5.35 1.70
CA GLY A 250 -17.63 -6.71 2.23
C GLY A 250 -16.29 -7.29 2.72
N PHE A 251 -15.19 -6.53 2.70
CA PHE A 251 -13.90 -7.00 3.22
C PHE A 251 -13.73 -6.73 4.73
N VAL A 252 -12.80 -7.45 5.37
CA VAL A 252 -12.31 -7.12 6.71
C VAL A 252 -10.89 -6.60 6.56
N VAL A 253 -10.69 -5.35 6.96
CA VAL A 253 -9.43 -4.62 6.79
C VAL A 253 -8.72 -4.52 8.14
N VAL A 254 -7.46 -4.94 8.20
CA VAL A 254 -6.57 -4.67 9.33
C VAL A 254 -5.43 -3.77 8.85
N ALA A 255 -5.31 -2.58 9.43
CA ALA A 255 -4.23 -1.66 9.12
C ALA A 255 -3.14 -1.70 10.19
N THR A 256 -1.88 -1.75 9.78
CA THR A 256 -0.75 -1.70 10.73
C THR A 256 -0.58 -0.30 11.30
N SER A 257 0.02 -0.19 12.49
CA SER A 257 0.32 1.11 13.11
C SER A 257 1.34 1.94 12.32
N GLU A 258 2.22 1.26 11.58
CA GLU A 258 3.36 1.78 10.82
C GLU A 258 3.80 0.73 9.78
N SER A 259 4.70 1.10 8.86
CA SER A 259 5.19 0.23 7.77
C SER A 259 6.73 0.12 7.66
N PRO A 260 7.50 -0.05 8.75
CA PRO A 260 8.94 0.24 8.77
C PRO A 260 9.82 -0.66 7.89
N ASP A 261 9.42 -1.92 7.61
CA ASP A 261 10.38 -2.97 7.21
C ASP A 261 9.77 -4.12 6.37
N GLY A 262 8.64 -3.89 5.71
CA GLY A 262 8.06 -4.87 4.80
C GLY A 262 7.11 -5.89 5.45
N THR A 263 7.58 -6.68 6.43
CA THR A 263 6.78 -7.81 6.97
C THR A 263 6.53 -7.78 8.47
N ASN A 264 7.32 -7.07 9.27
CA ASN A 264 7.35 -7.30 10.73
C ASN A 264 6.14 -6.67 11.46
N ARG A 265 5.33 -5.85 10.77
CA ARG A 265 3.98 -5.48 11.19
C ARG A 265 2.89 -6.25 10.46
N GLY A 266 3.09 -6.56 9.18
CA GLY A 266 2.08 -7.23 8.35
C GLY A 266 1.75 -8.66 8.79
N ILE A 267 2.77 -9.48 9.08
CA ILE A 267 2.56 -10.87 9.53
C ILE A 267 1.88 -10.90 10.90
N PRO A 268 2.35 -10.16 11.94
CA PRO A 268 1.67 -10.13 13.23
C PRO A 268 0.23 -9.61 13.18
N ALA A 269 -0.07 -8.61 12.34
CA ALA A 269 -1.43 -8.10 12.17
C ALA A 269 -2.38 -9.16 11.56
N LEU A 270 -1.90 -9.93 10.57
CA LEU A 270 -2.66 -11.05 10.02
C LEU A 270 -2.78 -12.24 10.99
N ASP A 271 -1.77 -12.50 11.82
CA ASP A 271 -1.81 -13.54 12.87
C ASP A 271 -2.81 -13.19 13.98
N TRP A 272 -2.81 -11.92 14.40
CA TRP A 272 -3.80 -11.38 15.34
C TRP A 272 -5.22 -11.52 14.80
N LEU A 273 -5.44 -11.19 13.52
CA LEU A 273 -6.75 -11.31 12.88
C LEU A 273 -7.17 -12.79 12.69
N ALA A 274 -6.23 -13.67 12.34
CA ALA A 274 -6.46 -15.11 12.30
C ALA A 274 -6.85 -15.68 13.68
N LYS A 275 -6.24 -15.18 14.76
CA LYS A 275 -6.61 -15.53 16.13
C LYS A 275 -8.02 -15.07 16.49
N LYS A 276 -8.44 -13.87 16.08
CA LYS A 276 -9.85 -13.43 16.23
C LYS A 276 -10.81 -14.36 15.51
N ASN A 277 -10.50 -14.74 14.26
CA ASN A 277 -11.29 -15.68 13.48
C ASN A 277 -11.44 -17.07 14.12
N SER A 278 -10.49 -17.50 14.95
CA SER A 278 -10.53 -18.81 15.63
C SER A 278 -10.94 -18.77 17.11
N THR A 279 -11.16 -17.58 17.69
CA THR A 279 -11.54 -17.41 19.11
C THR A 279 -13.05 -17.37 19.28
N GLN A 280 -13.63 -18.43 19.87
CA GLN A 280 -15.07 -18.46 20.19
C GLN A 280 -15.46 -17.27 21.08
N GLY A 281 -16.51 -16.55 20.68
CA GLY A 281 -16.97 -15.33 21.37
C GLY A 281 -16.38 -14.03 20.82
N ASP A 282 -15.40 -14.07 19.92
CA ASP A 282 -15.03 -12.90 19.11
C ASP A 282 -16.10 -12.65 18.03
N VAL A 283 -16.35 -11.37 17.71
CA VAL A 283 -17.30 -10.98 16.66
C VAL A 283 -16.90 -11.50 15.27
N LEU A 284 -15.60 -11.73 15.05
CA LEU A 284 -15.07 -12.29 13.80
C LEU A 284 -14.98 -13.83 13.80
N TYR A 285 -15.44 -14.52 14.84
CA TYR A 285 -15.33 -15.98 14.95
C TYR A 285 -15.98 -16.71 13.76
N GLY A 286 -15.16 -17.46 13.01
CA GLY A 286 -15.57 -18.19 11.80
C GLY A 286 -15.92 -17.30 10.59
N LYS A 287 -15.80 -15.97 10.70
CA LYS A 287 -16.27 -15.01 9.69
C LYS A 287 -15.29 -14.76 8.55
N LEU A 288 -14.00 -15.07 8.72
CA LEU A 288 -12.97 -14.72 7.75
C LEU A 288 -12.49 -15.94 6.96
N ASP A 289 -12.21 -15.73 5.67
CA ASP A 289 -11.45 -16.67 4.87
C ASP A 289 -9.98 -16.23 4.78
N MET A 290 -9.13 -16.86 5.62
CA MET A 290 -7.69 -16.60 5.64
C MET A 290 -6.93 -17.18 4.43
N THR A 291 -7.62 -17.77 3.45
CA THR A 291 -7.06 -18.11 2.12
C THR A 291 -7.29 -17.01 1.08
N LYS A 292 -8.13 -16.00 1.41
CA LYS A 292 -8.48 -14.86 0.56
C LYS A 292 -7.95 -13.57 1.17
N VAL A 293 -6.63 -13.48 1.28
CA VAL A 293 -5.95 -12.31 1.83
C VAL A 293 -5.28 -11.50 0.72
N GLY A 294 -5.51 -10.19 0.70
CA GLY A 294 -4.75 -9.22 -0.09
C GLY A 294 -3.96 -8.27 0.80
N ALA A 295 -3.01 -7.55 0.22
CA ALA A 295 -2.31 -6.46 0.89
C ALA A 295 -2.38 -5.18 0.05
N SER A 296 -2.55 -4.03 0.69
CA SER A 296 -2.47 -2.74 0.00
C SER A 296 -1.93 -1.67 0.95
N GLY A 297 -1.42 -0.58 0.39
CA GLY A 297 -0.91 0.49 1.22
C GLY A 297 -0.41 1.65 0.38
N HIS A 298 -0.05 2.72 1.06
CA HIS A 298 0.47 3.95 0.47
C HIS A 298 1.98 4.03 0.65
N SER A 299 2.73 4.39 -0.40
CA SER A 299 4.16 4.71 -0.29
C SER A 299 4.93 3.57 0.39
N MET A 300 5.57 3.79 1.54
CA MET A 300 6.23 2.74 2.34
C MET A 300 5.30 1.55 2.72
N GLY A 301 3.99 1.78 2.86
CA GLY A 301 2.98 0.73 3.02
C GLY A 301 2.66 -0.05 1.73
N GLY A 302 2.94 0.53 0.56
CA GLY A 302 2.95 -0.20 -0.71
C GLY A 302 4.12 -1.20 -0.77
N LEU A 303 5.31 -0.79 -0.31
CA LEU A 303 6.46 -1.70 -0.12
C LEU A 303 6.17 -2.79 0.92
N GLN A 304 5.45 -2.45 2.01
CA GLN A 304 4.93 -3.45 2.94
C GLN A 304 4.04 -4.48 2.22
N SER A 305 3.13 -4.01 1.37
CA SER A 305 2.21 -4.87 0.63
C SER A 305 2.92 -5.82 -0.34
N GLU A 306 3.95 -5.33 -1.03
CA GLU A 306 4.81 -6.14 -1.89
C GLU A 306 5.60 -7.19 -1.11
N LYS A 307 6.27 -6.80 -0.01
CA LYS A 307 7.02 -7.74 0.84
C LYS A 307 6.10 -8.78 1.48
N MET A 308 4.86 -8.43 1.82
CA MET A 308 3.83 -9.37 2.25
C MET A 308 3.38 -10.30 1.12
N LEU A 309 3.24 -9.81 -0.11
CA LEU A 309 2.93 -10.62 -1.29
C LEU A 309 4.05 -11.62 -1.61
N ILE A 310 5.32 -11.26 -1.37
CA ILE A 310 6.46 -12.18 -1.56
C ILE A 310 6.49 -13.22 -0.44
N ASN A 311 6.45 -12.80 0.84
CA ASN A 311 6.87 -13.62 1.97
C ASN A 311 5.73 -14.30 2.75
N ASP A 312 4.50 -13.78 2.72
CA ASP A 312 3.36 -14.42 3.38
C ASP A 312 2.55 -15.27 2.37
N LYS A 313 2.43 -16.57 2.64
CA LYS A 313 1.69 -17.51 1.78
C LYS A 313 0.18 -17.24 1.75
N ARG A 314 -0.38 -16.51 2.72
CA ARG A 314 -1.80 -16.13 2.77
C ARG A 314 -2.15 -15.05 1.76
N VAL A 315 -1.20 -14.14 1.50
CA VAL A 315 -1.41 -12.97 0.63
C VAL A 315 -1.30 -13.41 -0.83
N ILE A 316 -2.42 -13.39 -1.57
CA ILE A 316 -2.50 -13.86 -2.96
C ILE A 316 -2.50 -12.73 -3.99
N THR A 317 -2.76 -11.49 -3.55
CA THR A 317 -2.75 -10.30 -4.41
C THR A 317 -2.32 -9.05 -3.65
N ALA A 318 -1.75 -8.06 -4.33
CA ALA A 318 -1.48 -6.76 -3.72
C ALA A 318 -1.78 -5.56 -4.63
N VAL A 319 -2.07 -4.42 -4.01
CA VAL A 319 -2.15 -3.11 -4.70
C VAL A 319 -1.22 -2.11 -4.03
N LEU A 320 -0.17 -1.71 -4.75
CA LEU A 320 0.82 -0.73 -4.34
C LEU A 320 0.32 0.67 -4.74
N ASN A 321 -0.14 1.49 -3.80
CA ASN A 321 -0.59 2.85 -4.10
C ASN A 321 0.58 3.83 -3.91
N ASN A 322 0.92 4.57 -4.97
CA ASN A 322 2.01 5.54 -5.03
C ASN A 322 3.32 4.99 -4.44
N SER A 323 3.71 3.81 -4.93
CA SER A 323 4.83 3.05 -4.40
C SER A 323 5.52 2.26 -5.52
N GLY A 324 6.76 1.86 -5.23
CA GLY A 324 7.56 0.91 -6.01
C GLY A 324 8.94 0.78 -5.35
N ALA A 325 9.55 -0.39 -5.42
CA ALA A 325 10.85 -0.68 -4.83
C ALA A 325 11.95 0.12 -5.53
N PHE A 326 12.86 0.74 -4.77
CA PHE A 326 13.94 1.58 -5.32
C PHE A 326 14.92 0.83 -6.23
N ASN A 327 15.01 -0.51 -6.10
CA ASN A 327 15.86 -1.38 -6.90
C ASN A 327 15.16 -1.93 -8.17
N HIS A 328 13.87 -1.61 -8.36
CA HIS A 328 13.01 -2.07 -9.47
C HIS A 328 12.92 -3.60 -9.58
N ALA A 329 13.22 -4.35 -8.51
CA ALA A 329 13.50 -5.79 -8.57
C ALA A 329 12.60 -6.66 -7.68
N GLU A 330 11.91 -6.09 -6.70
CA GLU A 330 11.17 -6.87 -5.71
C GLU A 330 9.95 -7.59 -6.29
N LEU A 331 9.21 -6.93 -7.19
CA LEU A 331 8.06 -7.53 -7.86
C LEU A 331 8.42 -8.79 -8.68
N ALA A 332 9.69 -8.94 -9.08
CA ALA A 332 10.19 -10.13 -9.77
C ALA A 332 10.37 -11.35 -8.84
N ASN A 333 10.45 -11.12 -7.52
CA ASN A 333 10.56 -12.16 -6.50
C ASN A 333 9.19 -12.74 -6.07
N VAL A 334 8.08 -12.21 -6.57
CA VAL A 334 6.74 -12.68 -6.18
C VAL A 334 6.50 -14.11 -6.68
N PRO A 335 6.08 -15.05 -5.79
CA PRO A 335 5.77 -16.41 -6.19
C PRO A 335 4.69 -16.54 -7.27
N ALA A 336 4.85 -17.52 -8.15
CA ALA A 336 3.88 -17.84 -9.20
C ALA A 336 2.47 -18.12 -8.63
N GLY A 337 1.44 -17.75 -9.40
CA GLY A 337 0.03 -17.88 -8.99
C GLY A 337 -0.52 -16.71 -8.17
N LYS A 338 0.32 -15.73 -7.80
CA LYS A 338 -0.08 -14.46 -7.19
C LYS A 338 -0.24 -13.36 -8.24
N THR A 339 -0.83 -12.22 -7.87
CA THR A 339 -1.08 -11.07 -8.77
C THR A 339 -0.75 -9.74 -8.11
N ALA A 340 -0.50 -8.69 -8.89
CA ALA A 340 -0.24 -7.35 -8.34
C ALA A 340 -0.73 -6.21 -9.24
N ALA A 341 -1.11 -5.07 -8.63
CA ALA A 341 -1.31 -3.82 -9.34
C ALA A 341 -0.53 -2.67 -8.67
N ILE A 342 -0.04 -1.73 -9.46
CA ILE A 342 0.57 -0.48 -8.99
C ILE A 342 -0.33 0.67 -9.44
N VAL A 343 -0.86 1.46 -8.51
CA VAL A 343 -1.74 2.61 -8.76
C VAL A 343 -0.98 3.88 -8.40
N TYR A 344 -0.79 4.80 -9.35
CA TYR A 344 0.07 5.97 -9.14
C TYR A 344 -0.33 7.16 -10.01
N GLY A 345 0.19 8.35 -9.71
CA GLY A 345 -0.10 9.58 -10.41
C GLY A 345 1.01 10.03 -11.37
N GLU A 346 0.68 10.82 -12.39
CA GLU A 346 1.66 11.30 -13.38
C GLU A 346 2.78 12.19 -12.82
N GLY A 347 2.46 12.98 -11.78
CA GLY A 347 3.39 13.85 -11.07
C GLY A 347 3.98 13.24 -9.78
N GLY A 348 3.59 12.00 -9.43
CA GLY A 348 4.04 11.35 -8.20
C GLY A 348 5.54 11.02 -8.22
N MET A 349 6.24 11.32 -7.12
CA MET A 349 7.69 11.10 -6.97
C MET A 349 8.08 9.61 -7.09
N GLU A 350 7.18 8.70 -6.77
CA GLU A 350 7.34 7.25 -6.89
C GLU A 350 7.44 6.76 -8.34
N ARG A 351 7.03 7.60 -9.31
CA ARG A 351 6.78 7.17 -10.68
C ARG A 351 7.91 6.36 -11.32
N PRO A 352 9.20 6.72 -11.17
CA PRO A 352 10.30 5.92 -11.71
C PRO A 352 10.36 4.50 -11.12
N ASN A 353 9.97 4.32 -9.86
CA ASN A 353 9.94 3.01 -9.21
C ASN A 353 8.70 2.20 -9.64
N ALA A 354 7.53 2.84 -9.68
CA ALA A 354 6.29 2.21 -10.16
C ALA A 354 6.42 1.73 -11.62
N GLU A 355 6.98 2.58 -12.48
CA GLU A 355 7.30 2.23 -13.88
C GLU A 355 8.44 1.20 -13.94
N GLY A 356 9.45 1.28 -13.07
CA GLY A 356 10.58 0.36 -12.99
C GLY A 356 10.20 -1.08 -12.62
N ASP A 357 9.52 -1.27 -11.49
CA ASP A 357 9.05 -2.59 -11.02
C ASP A 357 8.20 -3.28 -12.07
N TYR A 358 7.22 -2.57 -12.63
CA TYR A 358 6.35 -3.14 -13.66
C TYR A 358 7.12 -3.46 -14.95
N ASN A 359 8.08 -2.62 -15.37
CA ASN A 359 8.82 -2.86 -16.61
C ASN A 359 9.93 -3.91 -16.46
N ASN A 360 10.25 -4.36 -15.25
CA ASN A 360 11.25 -5.41 -15.05
C ASN A 360 10.83 -6.72 -15.77
N ASN A 361 11.70 -7.18 -16.67
CA ASN A 361 11.51 -8.37 -17.51
C ASN A 361 11.43 -9.68 -16.70
N ASN A 362 11.92 -9.69 -15.46
CA ASN A 362 11.86 -10.84 -14.56
C ASN A 362 10.52 -10.99 -13.85
N VAL A 363 9.63 -9.99 -13.85
CA VAL A 363 8.26 -10.10 -13.32
C VAL A 363 7.45 -11.08 -14.18
N LYS A 364 7.17 -12.27 -13.64
CA LYS A 364 6.41 -13.34 -14.31
C LYS A 364 4.95 -13.47 -13.85
N ILE A 365 4.57 -12.82 -12.74
CA ILE A 365 3.18 -12.80 -12.28
C ILE A 365 2.29 -11.93 -13.21
N PRO A 366 0.98 -12.20 -13.29
CA PRO A 366 0.00 -11.25 -13.80
C PRO A 366 0.09 -9.94 -13.02
N ALA A 367 0.42 -8.86 -13.71
CA ALA A 367 0.68 -7.56 -13.09
C ALA A 367 0.04 -6.42 -13.90
N CYS A 368 -0.38 -5.35 -13.21
CA CYS A 368 -0.93 -4.13 -13.82
C CYS A 368 -0.22 -2.87 -13.31
N LEU A 369 -0.04 -1.88 -14.19
CA LEU A 369 0.45 -0.55 -13.88
C LEU A 369 -0.62 0.46 -14.31
N LEU A 370 -1.21 1.14 -13.32
CA LEU A 370 -2.44 1.93 -13.45
C LEU A 370 -2.12 3.40 -13.15
N LYS A 371 -1.74 4.13 -14.20
CA LYS A 371 -1.40 5.56 -14.11
C LYS A 371 -2.65 6.44 -14.15
N MET A 372 -2.78 7.36 -13.20
CA MET A 372 -3.76 8.45 -13.23
C MET A 372 -3.15 9.65 -13.98
N THR A 373 -3.85 10.15 -15.00
CA THR A 373 -3.36 11.24 -15.88
C THR A 373 -4.37 12.36 -16.05
N GLY A 374 -3.91 13.59 -16.30
CA GLY A 374 -4.75 14.78 -16.43
C GLY A 374 -5.26 15.34 -15.09
N GLY A 375 -4.47 15.22 -14.03
CA GLY A 375 -4.74 15.85 -12.73
C GLY A 375 -4.49 17.36 -12.74
N GLN A 376 -5.03 18.06 -11.74
CA GLN A 376 -4.88 19.52 -11.59
C GLN A 376 -3.84 19.92 -10.52
N GLY A 377 -3.11 18.97 -9.95
CA GLY A 377 -2.08 19.22 -8.96
C GLY A 377 -0.78 19.78 -9.55
N ASN A 378 0.05 20.36 -8.68
CA ASN A 378 1.34 20.98 -9.01
C ASN A 378 2.56 20.08 -8.71
N GLU A 379 2.34 18.88 -8.18
CA GLU A 379 3.40 17.86 -8.10
C GLU A 379 3.78 17.43 -9.52
N CYS A 380 5.09 17.40 -9.80
CA CYS A 380 5.65 17.17 -11.13
C CYS A 380 6.82 16.20 -11.09
N GLN A 381 6.84 15.22 -12.00
CA GLN A 381 7.96 14.30 -12.18
C GLN A 381 8.39 14.24 -13.66
N ASN A 382 9.63 14.66 -13.94
CA ASN A 382 10.17 14.81 -15.31
C ASN A 382 9.30 15.67 -16.25
N GLY A 383 8.71 16.75 -15.74
CA GLY A 383 7.89 17.70 -16.51
C GLY A 383 6.43 17.27 -16.76
N GLU A 384 6.02 16.06 -16.36
CA GLU A 384 4.60 15.70 -16.23
C GLU A 384 4.11 16.11 -14.84
N CYS A 385 3.05 16.92 -14.77
CA CYS A 385 2.45 17.40 -13.53
C CYS A 385 0.98 16.99 -13.44
N GLY A 386 0.44 16.86 -12.23
CA GLY A 386 -0.98 16.62 -12.03
C GLY A 386 -1.27 15.77 -10.81
N TRP A 387 -1.63 14.51 -11.02
CA TRP A 387 -1.83 13.55 -9.91
C TRP A 387 -0.49 13.25 -9.22
N GLY A 388 -0.37 13.65 -7.94
CA GLY A 388 0.84 13.52 -7.14
C GLY A 388 0.97 12.22 -6.34
N HIS A 389 1.87 12.22 -5.36
CA HIS A 389 2.17 11.09 -4.46
C HIS A 389 0.94 10.68 -3.62
N GLY A 390 0.02 11.61 -3.34
CA GLY A 390 -1.25 11.32 -2.65
C GLY A 390 -2.40 10.86 -3.55
N SER A 391 -2.17 10.44 -4.79
CA SER A 391 -3.28 10.22 -5.75
C SER A 391 -3.99 8.86 -5.62
N GLY A 392 -3.27 7.78 -5.37
CA GLY A 392 -3.76 6.40 -5.40
C GLY A 392 -4.74 6.04 -4.27
N PRO A 393 -4.41 6.25 -2.97
CA PRO A 393 -5.33 5.90 -1.89
C PRO A 393 -6.63 6.73 -1.89
N TRP A 394 -6.64 7.91 -2.52
CA TRP A 394 -7.78 8.83 -2.50
C TRP A 394 -8.54 8.89 -3.83
N GLY A 395 -7.89 9.27 -4.94
CA GLY A 395 -8.50 9.31 -6.28
C GLY A 395 -8.49 7.96 -6.98
N GLY A 396 -7.42 7.17 -6.80
CA GLY A 396 -7.31 5.80 -7.33
C GLY A 396 -8.11 4.74 -6.56
N MET A 397 -8.76 5.14 -5.45
CA MET A 397 -9.45 4.28 -4.48
C MET A 397 -10.42 3.25 -5.09
N ALA A 398 -11.11 3.61 -6.17
CA ALA A 398 -12.03 2.71 -6.87
C ALA A 398 -11.31 1.56 -7.59
N ALA A 399 -10.14 1.79 -8.19
CA ALA A 399 -9.33 0.74 -8.83
C ALA A 399 -8.85 -0.28 -7.80
N THR A 400 -8.39 0.19 -6.64
CA THR A 400 -7.97 -0.65 -5.51
C THR A 400 -9.12 -1.52 -4.99
N VAL A 401 -10.35 -0.98 -4.90
CA VAL A 401 -11.55 -1.75 -4.58
C VAL A 401 -11.85 -2.81 -5.65
N ALA A 402 -11.94 -2.42 -6.92
CA ALA A 402 -12.28 -3.33 -8.02
C ALA A 402 -11.28 -4.48 -8.14
N TRP A 403 -9.99 -4.20 -7.96
CA TRP A 403 -8.92 -5.22 -7.95
C TRP A 403 -9.11 -6.25 -6.84
N MET A 404 -9.39 -5.79 -5.62
CA MET A 404 -9.64 -6.70 -4.48
C MET A 404 -10.92 -7.51 -4.68
N ARG A 405 -11.99 -6.91 -5.24
CA ARG A 405 -13.23 -7.63 -5.59
C ARG A 405 -13.01 -8.68 -6.68
N TRP A 406 -12.14 -8.41 -7.65
CA TRP A 406 -11.75 -9.40 -8.66
C TRP A 406 -10.98 -10.56 -8.03
N HIS A 407 -9.83 -10.30 -7.40
CA HIS A 407 -8.89 -11.35 -7.01
C HIS A 407 -9.22 -12.05 -5.67
N LEU A 408 -9.79 -11.35 -4.69
CA LEU A 408 -10.25 -11.96 -3.44
C LEU A 408 -11.71 -12.40 -3.56
N GLY A 409 -12.55 -11.51 -4.10
CA GLY A 409 -14.00 -11.71 -4.22
C GLY A 409 -14.43 -12.72 -5.27
N GLY A 410 -13.64 -12.92 -6.33
CA GLY A 410 -13.98 -13.80 -7.45
C GLY A 410 -14.84 -13.14 -8.53
N GLU A 411 -14.95 -11.81 -8.56
CA GLU A 411 -15.67 -11.07 -9.60
C GLU A 411 -14.88 -11.08 -10.93
N THR A 412 -14.82 -12.22 -11.61
CA THR A 412 -13.98 -12.44 -12.81
C THR A 412 -14.35 -11.56 -14.01
N PHE A 413 -15.59 -11.07 -14.08
CA PHE A 413 -16.04 -10.11 -15.09
C PHE A 413 -15.22 -8.80 -15.05
N ARG A 414 -14.60 -8.48 -13.91
CA ARG A 414 -13.72 -7.31 -13.77
C ARG A 414 -12.41 -7.41 -14.52
N LYS A 415 -12.07 -8.58 -15.09
CA LYS A 415 -10.89 -8.69 -15.97
C LYS A 415 -10.95 -7.61 -17.07
N ASP A 416 -12.13 -7.33 -17.61
CA ASP A 416 -12.35 -6.35 -18.68
C ASP A 416 -12.21 -4.89 -18.21
N ASP A 417 -12.22 -4.62 -16.89
CA ASP A 417 -11.92 -3.29 -16.35
C ASP A 417 -10.41 -2.97 -16.46
N PHE A 418 -9.55 -3.99 -16.41
CA PHE A 418 -8.09 -3.86 -16.28
C PHE A 418 -7.29 -4.38 -17.48
N VAL A 419 -7.74 -5.44 -18.15
CA VAL A 419 -6.96 -6.20 -19.15
C VAL A 419 -7.61 -6.12 -20.52
N GLY A 420 -6.85 -5.70 -21.53
CA GLY A 420 -7.30 -5.59 -22.92
C GLY A 420 -6.75 -4.34 -23.59
N SER A 421 -7.43 -3.90 -24.65
CA SER A 421 -7.14 -2.63 -25.36
C SER A 421 -7.95 -1.44 -24.86
N SER A 422 -9.02 -1.69 -24.10
CA SER A 422 -9.92 -0.67 -23.55
C SER A 422 -10.62 -1.23 -22.32
N GLY A 423 -10.81 -0.40 -21.30
CA GLY A 423 -11.32 -0.82 -20.01
C GLY A 423 -11.32 0.35 -19.03
N LYS A 424 -12.11 0.23 -17.96
CA LYS A 424 -12.35 1.28 -16.98
C LYS A 424 -11.07 1.88 -16.40
N TYR A 425 -10.10 1.01 -16.07
CA TYR A 425 -8.80 1.38 -15.52
C TYR A 425 -7.67 1.33 -16.56
N ILE A 426 -7.99 1.10 -17.84
CA ILE A 426 -7.05 1.19 -18.98
C ILE A 426 -7.06 2.60 -19.56
N ASN A 427 -8.23 3.08 -19.97
CA ASN A 427 -8.41 4.35 -20.67
C ASN A 427 -9.68 5.12 -20.29
N GLY A 428 -10.45 4.63 -19.32
CA GLY A 428 -11.63 5.31 -18.78
C GLY A 428 -11.31 6.57 -17.97
N ALA A 429 -12.33 7.37 -17.67
CA ALA A 429 -12.21 8.56 -16.83
C ALA A 429 -11.91 8.22 -15.36
N ILE A 430 -11.23 9.13 -14.65
CA ILE A 430 -11.09 9.03 -13.19
C ILE A 430 -12.41 9.51 -12.57
N LEU A 431 -13.07 8.64 -11.80
CA LEU A 431 -14.48 8.83 -11.48
C LEU A 431 -14.71 9.94 -10.46
N GLY A 432 -15.49 10.94 -10.86
CA GLY A 432 -15.77 12.12 -10.05
C GLY A 432 -14.58 13.07 -9.91
N GLN A 433 -13.57 12.98 -10.78
CA GLN A 433 -12.34 13.78 -10.75
C GLN A 433 -11.87 14.12 -12.18
N PRO A 434 -10.98 15.12 -12.36
CA PRO A 434 -10.35 15.39 -13.65
C PRO A 434 -9.49 14.22 -14.14
N GLY A 435 -9.43 14.06 -15.47
CA GLY A 435 -8.47 13.17 -16.11
C GLY A 435 -8.96 11.75 -16.37
N LYS A 436 -8.01 10.88 -16.72
CA LYS A 436 -8.25 9.51 -17.19
C LYS A 436 -7.15 8.55 -16.77
N TRP A 437 -7.47 7.27 -16.79
CA TRP A 437 -6.50 6.21 -16.64
C TRP A 437 -5.62 6.08 -17.89
N LYS A 438 -4.37 5.67 -17.67
CA LYS A 438 -3.44 5.13 -18.66
C LYS A 438 -2.87 3.83 -18.07
N GLY A 439 -3.76 2.85 -17.96
CA GLY A 439 -3.45 1.53 -17.43
C GLY A 439 -2.89 0.59 -18.49
N GLN A 440 -2.08 -0.36 -18.03
CA GLN A 440 -1.56 -1.47 -18.82
C GLN A 440 -1.33 -2.68 -17.93
N CYS A 441 -1.48 -3.89 -18.46
CA CYS A 441 -1.23 -5.14 -17.74
C CYS A 441 -0.44 -6.13 -18.59
N LYS A 442 0.30 -7.02 -17.93
CA LYS A 442 1.10 -8.08 -18.56
C LYS A 442 0.90 -9.42 -17.85
N ASN A 443 1.24 -10.50 -18.55
CA ASN A 443 1.18 -11.89 -18.06
C ASN A 443 -0.24 -12.37 -17.63
N PHE A 444 -1.30 -11.94 -18.33
CA PHE A 444 -2.71 -12.20 -18.02
C PHE A 444 -3.45 -13.07 -19.06
#